data_AF-A0A4U2MFD0-F1
#
_entry.id   AF-A0A4U2MFD0-F1
#
_cell.length_a   1.000
_cell.length_b   1.000
_cell.length_c   1.000
_cell.angle_alpha   90.00
_cell.angle_beta   90.00
_cell.angle_gamma   90.00
#
_symmetry.space_group_name_H-M   'P 1'
#
loop_
_entity.id
_entity.type
_entity.pdbx_description
1 polymer ?
#
loop_
_entity_poly.entity_id
_entity_poly.type
_entity_poly.pdbx_seq_one_letter_code
_entity_poly.pdbx_strand_id
1 'polypeptide(L)'
;NRINPATGPVYIKGAEPGDILAVTIEKIKIAEQGVLTTGANLGVMGEELNENTVKIVLIHNEHVLFSNELQIPINPMIGVIGTAP
;
A
#
# COMPACT_ATOMS: atom_id res chain seq x y z
N ASN A 1 14.88 1.85 9.21
CA ASN A 1 14.62 0.41 9.50
C ASN A 1 13.15 0.10 9.87
N ARG A 2 12.20 1.04 9.74
CA ARG A 2 10.77 0.84 10.05
C ARG A 2 9.88 1.08 8.81
N ILE A 3 10.28 0.53 7.67
CA ILE A 3 9.58 0.65 6.38
C ILE A 3 8.95 -0.71 6.08
N ASN A 4 7.78 -0.72 5.45
CA ASN A 4 6.98 -1.92 5.15
C ASN A 4 6.60 -2.77 6.38
N PRO A 5 5.97 -2.19 7.42
CA PRO A 5 5.46 -2.99 8.53
C PRO A 5 4.33 -3.92 8.06
N ALA A 6 4.39 -5.19 8.47
CA ALA A 6 3.31 -6.16 8.26
C ALA A 6 2.68 -6.53 9.62
N THR A 7 1.35 -6.45 9.70
CA THR A 7 0.61 -6.87 10.91
C THR A 7 0.63 -8.39 11.04
N GLY A 8 0.91 -8.91 12.24
CA GLY A 8 1.02 -10.34 12.53
C GLY A 8 2.27 -10.66 13.38
N PRO A 9 2.80 -11.91 13.28
CA PRO A 9 2.29 -13.02 12.48
C PRO A 9 0.97 -13.58 13.02
N VAL A 10 0.23 -14.30 12.18
CA VAL A 10 -0.98 -15.04 12.55
C VAL A 10 -0.68 -16.54 12.49
N TYR A 11 -0.97 -17.27 13.56
CA TYR A 11 -0.79 -18.72 13.61
C TYR A 11 -2.04 -19.44 13.07
N ILE A 12 -1.84 -20.38 12.14
CA ILE A 12 -2.90 -21.20 11.56
C ILE A 12 -2.79 -22.62 12.12
N LYS A 13 -3.76 -23.03 12.92
CA LYS A 13 -3.75 -24.34 13.59
C LYS A 13 -3.78 -25.46 12.55
N GLY A 14 -2.75 -26.32 12.58
CA GLY A 14 -2.65 -27.51 11.75
C GLY A 14 -2.10 -27.27 10.35
N ALA A 15 -1.64 -26.06 10.04
CA ALA A 15 -0.86 -25.82 8.83
C ALA A 15 0.59 -26.30 9.04
N GLU A 16 1.10 -27.09 8.10
CA GLU A 16 2.43 -27.70 8.12
C GLU A 16 3.26 -27.29 6.88
N PRO A 17 4.60 -27.40 6.91
CA PRO A 17 5.43 -27.18 5.73
C PRO A 17 5.00 -28.08 4.55
N GLY A 18 4.74 -27.45 3.40
CA GLY A 18 4.23 -28.12 2.21
C GLY A 18 2.74 -27.87 1.93
N ASP A 19 1.99 -27.35 2.91
CA ASP A 19 0.60 -26.95 2.71
C ASP A 19 0.46 -25.66 1.88
N ILE A 20 -0.75 -25.43 1.36
CA ILE A 20 -1.14 -24.19 0.69
C ILE A 20 -2.10 -23.41 1.58
N LEU A 21 -1.81 -22.13 1.80
CA LEU A 21 -2.74 -21.21 2.46
C LEU A 21 -3.58 -20.46 1.42
N ALA A 22 -4.88 -20.76 1.36
CA ALA A 22 -5.85 -19.96 0.61
C ALA A 22 -6.39 -18.81 1.48
N VAL A 23 -6.22 -17.57 1.01
CA VAL A 23 -6.69 -16.36 1.71
C VAL A 23 -7.69 -15.62 0.83
N THR A 24 -8.96 -15.62 1.24
CA THR A 24 -10.01 -14.81 0.59
C THR A 24 -10.05 -13.41 1.21
N ILE A 25 -9.98 -12.37 0.38
CA ILE A 25 -10.07 -10.98 0.83
C ILE A 25 -11.51 -10.50 0.71
N GLU A 26 -12.24 -10.51 1.83
CA GLU A 26 -13.66 -10.12 1.86
C GLU A 26 -13.87 -8.60 1.74
N LYS A 27 -13.02 -7.82 2.40
CA LYS A 27 -13.15 -6.35 2.43
C LYS A 27 -11.83 -5.68 2.78
N ILE A 28 -11.59 -4.54 2.13
CA ILE A 28 -10.54 -3.60 2.51
C ILE A 28 -11.21 -2.27 2.89
N LYS A 29 -10.90 -1.76 4.09
CA LYS A 29 -11.23 -0.40 4.50
C LYS A 29 -9.92 0.37 4.65
N ILE A 30 -9.90 1.60 4.14
CA ILE A 30 -8.73 2.48 4.18
C ILE A 30 -9.04 3.72 5.02
N ALA A 31 -7.99 4.41 5.47
CA ALA A 31 -8.12 5.70 6.13
C ALA A 31 -8.55 6.79 5.14
N GLU A 32 -8.96 7.94 5.66
CA GLU A 32 -9.39 9.10 4.86
C GLU A 32 -8.20 9.90 4.29
N GLN A 33 -6.97 9.45 4.51
CA GLN A 33 -5.74 10.11 4.07
C GLN A 33 -4.71 9.09 3.55
N GLY A 34 -4.10 9.42 2.41
CA GLY A 34 -2.96 8.71 1.85
C GLY A 34 -1.70 9.58 1.80
N VAL A 35 -0.56 8.94 1.54
CA VAL A 35 0.73 9.61 1.35
C VAL A 35 1.35 9.12 0.05
N LEU A 36 1.74 10.05 -0.81
CA LEU A 36 2.51 9.80 -2.02
C LEU A 36 3.93 10.34 -1.81
N THR A 37 4.93 9.60 -2.28
CA THR A 37 6.33 10.01 -2.24
C THR A 37 7.02 9.63 -3.54
N THR A 38 7.87 10.53 -4.02
CA THR A 38 8.78 10.29 -5.13
C THR A 38 10.00 11.20 -4.97
N GLY A 39 11.05 10.98 -5.75
CA GLY A 39 12.21 11.84 -5.71
C GLY A 39 13.42 11.31 -6.44
N ALA A 40 14.55 12.00 -6.27
CA ALA A 40 15.82 11.66 -6.89
C ALA A 40 16.21 10.21 -6.58
N ASN A 41 16.53 9.44 -7.61
CA ASN A 41 16.88 8.02 -7.56
C ASN A 41 15.76 7.07 -7.08
N LEU A 42 14.50 7.51 -7.07
CA LEU A 42 13.35 6.67 -6.69
C LEU A 42 12.49 6.28 -7.91
N GLY A 43 12.27 4.98 -8.07
CA GLY A 43 11.43 4.44 -9.14
C GLY A 43 12.03 4.64 -10.53
N VAL A 44 11.18 4.51 -11.55
CA VAL A 44 11.61 4.53 -12.97
C VAL A 44 12.13 5.90 -13.41
N MET A 45 11.51 6.98 -12.92
CA MET A 45 11.85 8.37 -13.30
C MET A 45 12.88 9.00 -12.37
N GLY A 46 13.53 8.21 -11.50
CA GLY A 46 14.36 8.74 -10.42
C GLY A 46 15.54 9.60 -10.89
N GLU A 47 16.10 9.33 -12.07
CA GLU A 47 17.23 10.10 -12.63
C GLU A 47 16.82 11.47 -13.18
N GLU A 48 15.52 11.67 -13.48
CA GLU A 48 14.98 12.93 -14.01
C GLU A 48 14.53 13.89 -12.89
N LEU A 49 14.45 13.40 -11.65
CA LEU A 49 13.98 14.15 -10.49
C LEU A 49 15.16 14.73 -9.70
N ASN A 50 15.08 16.03 -9.38
CA ASN A 50 16.15 16.74 -8.67
C ASN A 50 15.88 16.89 -7.16
N GLU A 51 14.67 16.60 -6.70
CA GLU A 51 14.25 16.78 -5.30
C GLU A 51 13.28 15.69 -4.86
N ASN A 52 13.19 15.49 -3.55
CA ASN A 52 12.22 14.58 -2.95
C ASN A 52 10.93 15.32 -2.65
N THR A 53 9.81 14.74 -3.06
CA THR A 53 8.48 15.30 -2.88
C THR A 53 7.60 14.36 -2.08
N VAL A 54 6.87 14.92 -1.13
CA VAL A 54 5.82 14.24 -0.38
C VAL A 54 4.52 14.98 -0.58
N LYS A 55 3.46 14.23 -0.90
CA LYS A 55 2.12 14.77 -1.02
C LYS A 55 1.16 13.98 -0.15
N ILE A 56 0.57 14.68 0.82
CA ILE A 56 -0.55 14.15 1.59
C ILE A 56 -1.80 14.38 0.74
N VAL A 57 -2.59 13.32 0.55
CA VAL A 57 -3.83 13.36 -0.23
C VAL A 57 -4.99 12.93 0.64
N LEU A 58 -6.12 13.64 0.51
CA LEU A 58 -7.36 13.27 1.19
C LEU A 58 -8.14 12.29 0.32
N ILE A 59 -8.87 11.39 0.97
CA ILE A 59 -9.74 10.40 0.35
C ILE A 59 -11.17 10.71 0.77
N HIS A 60 -12.03 11.00 -0.20
CA HIS A 60 -13.42 11.35 0.02
C HIS A 60 -14.29 10.75 -1.07
N ASN A 61 -15.47 10.23 -0.70
CA ASN A 61 -16.42 9.60 -1.63
C ASN A 61 -15.77 8.63 -2.63
N GLU A 62 -14.93 7.71 -2.13
CA GLU A 62 -14.20 6.72 -2.95
C GLU A 62 -13.25 7.32 -3.99
N HIS A 63 -12.77 8.55 -3.78
CA HIS A 63 -11.78 9.20 -4.63
C HIS A 63 -10.62 9.76 -3.81
N VAL A 64 -9.40 9.65 -4.36
CA VAL A 64 -8.27 10.47 -3.94
C VAL A 64 -8.43 11.86 -4.56
N LEU A 65 -8.46 12.88 -3.70
CA LEU A 65 -8.45 14.28 -4.13
C LEU A 65 -7.00 14.67 -4.43
N PHE A 66 -6.57 14.48 -5.69
CA PHE A 66 -5.18 14.72 -6.07
C PHE A 66 -4.91 16.22 -6.25
N SER A 67 -5.79 16.97 -6.90
CA SER A 67 -5.74 18.44 -6.97
C SER A 67 -7.16 19.01 -6.92
N ASN A 68 -7.31 20.33 -7.08
CA ASN A 68 -8.63 20.96 -7.17
C ASN A 68 -9.40 20.50 -8.43
N GLU A 69 -8.66 20.06 -9.45
CA GLU A 69 -9.18 19.68 -10.77
C GLU A 69 -9.18 18.16 -10.98
N LEU A 70 -8.34 17.41 -10.27
CA LEU A 70 -8.17 15.97 -10.47
C LEU A 70 -8.60 15.15 -9.24
N GLN A 71 -9.58 14.29 -9.47
CA GLN A 71 -10.01 13.25 -8.54
C GLN A 71 -9.79 11.88 -9.18
N ILE A 72 -9.25 10.94 -8.42
CA ILE A 72 -8.88 9.61 -8.92
C ILE A 72 -9.67 8.57 -8.13
N PRO A 73 -10.46 7.69 -8.76
CA PRO A 73 -11.20 6.66 -8.03
C PRO A 73 -10.25 5.71 -7.30
N ILE A 74 -10.59 5.32 -6.08
CA ILE A 74 -9.79 4.37 -5.30
C ILE A 74 -9.99 2.94 -5.78
N ASN A 75 -8.90 2.16 -5.77
CA ASN A 75 -8.93 0.71 -5.91
C ASN A 75 -8.08 0.10 -4.78
N PRO A 76 -8.65 -0.12 -3.59
CA PRO A 76 -7.90 -0.57 -2.42
C PRO A 76 -7.22 -1.93 -2.65
N MET A 77 -5.96 -2.07 -2.21
CA MET A 77 -5.19 -3.30 -2.36
C MET A 77 -4.22 -3.55 -1.20
N ILE A 78 -3.77 -4.80 -1.02
CA ILE A 78 -2.75 -5.19 -0.04
C ILE A 78 -1.40 -5.28 -0.77
N GLY A 79 -0.45 -4.41 -0.40
CA GLY A 79 0.89 -4.39 -1.01
C GLY A 79 1.86 -5.45 -0.47
N VAL A 80 1.66 -5.92 0.78
CA VAL A 80 2.52 -6.92 1.43
C VAL A 80 1.64 -7.95 2.14
N ILE A 81 1.75 -9.21 1.72
CA ILE A 81 1.13 -10.38 2.33
C ILE A 81 2.04 -11.58 2.09
N GLY A 82 2.24 -12.43 3.09
CA GLY A 82 3.12 -13.59 2.95
C GLY A 82 3.15 -14.48 4.19
N THR A 83 3.76 -15.64 4.04
CA THR A 83 4.07 -16.60 5.12
C THR A 83 5.52 -16.47 5.55
N ALA A 84 5.88 -17.07 6.68
CA ALA A 84 7.28 -17.24 7.04
C ALA A 84 7.99 -18.13 5.99
N PRO A 85 9.25 -17.84 5.64
CA PRO A 85 10.08 -18.68 4.77
C PRO A 85 10.59 -19.94 5.49
#